data_AF-A0A9X3RE87-F1
#
_entry.id   AF-A0A9X3RE87-F1
#
_cell.length_a   1.000
_cell.length_b   1.000
_cell.length_c   1.000
_cell.angle_alpha   90.00
_cell.angle_beta   90.00
_cell.angle_gamma   90.00
#
_symmetry.space_group_name_H-M   'P 1'
#
loop_
_entity.id
_entity.type
_entity.pdbx_description
1 polymer ?
#
loop_
_entity_poly.entity_id
_entity_poly.type
_entity_poly.pdbx_seq_one_letter_code
_entity_poly.pdbx_strand_id
1 'polypeptide(L)'
;MLANESTVLEVVLSNVVKLPGVKVDRREFLAKSFSKHLSPEELAELIEKGPGQANIDKQILNNIAKKVISDRTMQSSSLSFATGIPGGLAMAATIPADTAQFFAMALRLSQELGYIYGYDDFWDGEEMNAENVSGDLILFLGVMFGVGGATATIKALSSQLAKQALKKIPNKALMKTVYYPIIKKTLEFIGLKVSKNSFAKGVSKAIPLVGGIVSGGLTYASMTKMGKRLAKALEENIDLTPEQIRQSFEELRKNNPEIIDVEFEEIMKEKV
;
A
#
# COMPACT_ATOMS: atom_id res chain seq x y z
N MET A 1 5.86 16.65 -20.64
CA MET A 1 6.38 15.34 -20.18
C MET A 1 5.49 14.64 -19.13
N LEU A 2 4.68 15.36 -18.34
CA LEU A 2 3.82 14.78 -17.29
C LEU A 2 2.62 13.93 -17.80
N ALA A 3 2.12 14.20 -19.01
CA ALA A 3 0.96 13.48 -19.56
C ALA A 3 1.23 11.99 -19.82
N ASN A 4 2.47 11.64 -20.16
CA ASN A 4 2.81 10.27 -20.56
C ASN A 4 2.96 9.30 -19.37
N GLU A 5 3.31 9.82 -18.17
CA GLU A 5 3.48 9.02 -16.95
C GLU A 5 2.14 8.75 -16.24
N SER A 6 1.22 9.73 -16.22
CA SER A 6 -0.19 9.54 -15.75
C SER A 6 -0.89 8.44 -16.52
N THR A 7 -0.68 8.41 -17.84
CA THR A 7 -1.30 7.41 -18.73
C THR A 7 -0.81 5.99 -18.43
N VAL A 8 0.45 5.79 -18.01
CA VAL A 8 0.97 4.45 -17.68
C VAL A 8 0.45 3.95 -16.33
N LEU A 9 0.35 4.84 -15.34
CA LEU A 9 -0.30 4.57 -14.05
C LEU A 9 -1.74 4.11 -14.26
N GLU A 10 -2.46 4.89 -15.06
CA GLU A 10 -3.84 4.64 -15.39
C GLU A 10 -4.00 3.30 -16.12
N VAL A 11 -3.14 3.01 -17.09
CA VAL A 11 -3.18 1.75 -17.84
C VAL A 11 -2.81 0.54 -16.98
N VAL A 12 -1.80 0.61 -16.10
CA VAL A 12 -1.46 -0.55 -15.26
C VAL A 12 -2.53 -0.77 -14.20
N LEU A 13 -2.90 0.27 -13.46
CA LEU A 13 -3.90 0.14 -12.41
C LEU A 13 -5.24 -0.28 -13.01
N SER A 14 -5.68 0.30 -14.12
CA SER A 14 -6.98 -0.05 -14.72
C SER A 14 -7.03 -1.51 -15.15
N ASN A 15 -5.89 -2.10 -15.53
CA ASN A 15 -5.81 -3.51 -15.88
C ASN A 15 -5.69 -4.42 -14.65
N VAL A 16 -4.82 -4.07 -13.68
CA VAL A 16 -4.61 -4.89 -12.48
C VAL A 16 -5.83 -4.88 -11.60
N VAL A 17 -6.47 -3.72 -11.41
CA VAL A 17 -7.60 -3.64 -10.49
C VAL A 17 -8.75 -4.48 -11.05
N LYS A 18 -9.03 -4.44 -12.37
CA LYS A 18 -9.99 -5.30 -13.11
C LYS A 18 -9.79 -6.82 -12.99
N LEU A 19 -8.68 -7.30 -12.45
CA LEU A 19 -8.46 -8.73 -12.30
C LEU A 19 -9.38 -9.32 -11.22
N PRO A 20 -9.97 -10.51 -11.48
CA PRO A 20 -10.84 -11.17 -10.53
C PRO A 20 -10.08 -11.47 -9.23
N GLY A 21 -10.71 -11.17 -8.10
CA GLY A 21 -10.13 -11.39 -6.78
C GLY A 21 -9.17 -10.28 -6.31
N VAL A 22 -9.00 -9.17 -7.02
CA VAL A 22 -8.24 -8.02 -6.51
C VAL A 22 -9.04 -7.18 -5.53
N LYS A 23 -10.29 -6.85 -5.87
CA LYS A 23 -11.21 -6.14 -4.97
C LYS A 23 -11.49 -6.98 -3.72
N VAL A 24 -11.45 -6.33 -2.58
CA VAL A 24 -11.78 -6.91 -1.28
C VAL A 24 -13.01 -6.19 -0.78
N ASP A 25 -14.11 -6.94 -0.61
CA ASP A 25 -15.27 -6.45 0.11
C ASP A 25 -14.91 -6.30 1.59
N ARG A 26 -14.95 -5.07 2.11
CA ARG A 26 -14.52 -4.77 3.48
C ARG A 26 -15.36 -5.53 4.50
N ARG A 27 -16.68 -5.56 4.32
CA ARG A 27 -17.62 -6.16 5.29
C ARG A 27 -17.44 -7.67 5.35
N GLU A 28 -17.45 -8.33 4.19
CA GLU A 28 -17.25 -9.78 4.08
C GLU A 28 -15.88 -10.17 4.63
N PHE A 29 -14.84 -9.42 4.27
CA PHE A 29 -13.48 -9.69 4.73
C PHE A 29 -13.34 -9.55 6.25
N LEU A 30 -13.86 -8.49 6.85
CA LEU A 30 -13.82 -8.29 8.30
C LEU A 30 -14.64 -9.37 9.02
N ALA A 31 -15.87 -9.64 8.57
CA ALA A 31 -16.71 -10.70 9.10
C ALA A 31 -15.98 -12.05 9.13
N LYS A 32 -15.39 -12.43 7.99
CA LYS A 32 -14.66 -13.69 7.86
C LYS A 32 -13.40 -13.73 8.72
N SER A 33 -12.63 -12.65 8.75
CA SER A 33 -11.33 -12.60 9.42
C SER A 33 -11.44 -12.55 10.94
N PHE A 34 -12.51 -11.96 11.47
CA PHE A 34 -12.68 -11.71 12.89
C PHE A 34 -13.73 -12.59 13.58
N SER A 35 -14.59 -13.29 12.84
CA SER A 35 -15.69 -14.11 13.41
C SER A 35 -15.29 -15.16 14.44
N LYS A 36 -14.03 -15.63 14.42
CA LYS A 36 -13.51 -16.60 15.42
C LYS A 36 -12.87 -15.95 16.64
N HIS A 37 -12.74 -14.64 16.63
CA HIS A 37 -12.00 -13.86 17.62
C HIS A 37 -12.89 -12.89 18.40
N LEU A 38 -14.06 -12.54 17.85
CA LEU A 38 -14.97 -11.52 18.41
C LEU A 38 -16.39 -12.10 18.60
N SER A 39 -17.12 -11.54 19.57
CA SER A 39 -18.56 -11.74 19.71
C SER A 39 -19.34 -11.13 18.52
N PRO A 40 -20.59 -11.55 18.26
CA PRO A 40 -21.42 -10.95 17.21
C PRO A 40 -21.57 -9.42 17.35
N GLU A 41 -21.67 -8.92 18.57
CA GLU A 41 -21.80 -7.49 18.88
C GLU A 41 -20.52 -6.72 18.55
N GLU A 42 -19.36 -7.21 19.02
CA GLU A 42 -18.05 -6.61 18.71
C GLU A 42 -17.75 -6.67 17.19
N LEU A 43 -18.17 -7.75 16.52
CA LEU A 43 -18.00 -7.91 15.08
C LEU A 43 -18.85 -6.90 14.30
N ALA A 44 -20.10 -6.68 14.72
CA ALA A 44 -20.97 -5.68 14.11
C ALA A 44 -20.37 -4.27 14.30
N GLU A 45 -19.88 -3.96 15.50
CA GLU A 45 -19.25 -2.68 15.79
C GLU A 45 -17.94 -2.47 15.00
N LEU A 46 -17.10 -3.51 14.87
CA LEU A 46 -15.90 -3.49 14.02
C LEU A 46 -16.25 -3.19 12.55
N ILE A 47 -17.28 -3.86 12.01
CA ILE A 47 -17.70 -3.70 10.63
C ILE A 47 -18.22 -2.28 10.38
N GLU A 48 -18.98 -1.72 11.33
CA GLU A 48 -19.58 -0.39 11.19
C GLU A 48 -18.58 0.74 11.46
N LYS A 49 -17.85 0.69 12.56
CA LYS A 49 -17.06 1.80 13.09
C LYS A 49 -15.54 1.62 12.97
N GLY A 50 -15.09 0.42 12.61
CA GLY A 50 -13.68 0.06 12.56
C GLY A 50 -13.08 -0.32 13.93
N PRO A 51 -11.84 -0.84 13.92
CA PRO A 51 -11.21 -1.48 15.07
C PRO A 51 -10.93 -0.54 16.25
N GLY A 52 -10.64 0.74 15.97
CA GLY A 52 -10.37 1.73 17.01
C GLY A 52 -11.60 2.06 17.85
N GLN A 53 -12.74 2.30 17.20
CA GLN A 53 -13.99 2.60 17.92
C GLN A 53 -14.64 1.35 18.52
N ALA A 54 -14.45 0.19 17.89
CA ALA A 54 -14.87 -1.11 18.44
C ALA A 54 -13.96 -1.62 19.56
N ASN A 55 -12.95 -0.85 19.99
CA ASN A 55 -12.01 -1.18 21.06
C ASN A 55 -11.34 -2.57 20.89
N ILE A 56 -11.01 -2.92 19.64
CA ILE A 56 -10.40 -4.21 19.33
C ILE A 56 -8.93 -4.20 19.75
N ASP A 57 -8.55 -5.19 20.55
CA ASP A 57 -7.19 -5.32 21.03
C ASP A 57 -6.19 -5.41 19.86
N LYS A 58 -5.13 -4.59 19.93
CA LYS A 58 -4.08 -4.49 18.92
C LYS A 58 -3.41 -5.84 18.63
N GLN A 59 -3.29 -6.70 19.63
CA GLN A 59 -2.74 -8.04 19.51
C GLN A 59 -3.65 -8.95 18.64
N ILE A 60 -4.98 -8.78 18.71
CA ILE A 60 -5.92 -9.46 17.80
C ILE A 60 -5.70 -8.99 16.36
N LEU A 61 -5.63 -7.67 16.14
CA LEU A 61 -5.36 -7.08 14.81
C LEU A 61 -4.06 -7.64 14.22
N ASN A 62 -2.99 -7.63 15.01
CA ASN A 62 -1.68 -8.10 14.60
C ASN A 62 -1.63 -9.61 14.29
N ASN A 63 -2.37 -10.42 15.04
CA ASN A 63 -2.46 -11.86 14.78
C ASN A 63 -3.19 -12.15 13.47
N ILE A 64 -4.29 -11.44 13.22
CA ILE A 64 -5.04 -11.56 11.96
C ILE A 64 -4.20 -11.04 10.78
N ALA A 65 -3.51 -9.91 10.93
CA ALA A 65 -2.60 -9.36 9.91
C ALA A 65 -1.49 -10.36 9.55
N LYS A 66 -0.84 -10.99 10.55
CA LYS A 66 0.16 -12.04 10.31
C LYS A 66 -0.41 -13.21 9.52
N LYS A 67 -1.64 -13.64 9.86
CA LYS A 67 -2.31 -14.73 9.15
C LYS A 67 -2.58 -14.35 7.69
N VAL A 68 -3.15 -13.16 7.45
CA VAL A 68 -3.45 -12.66 6.10
C VAL A 68 -2.18 -12.54 5.25
N ILE A 69 -1.09 -12.00 5.82
CA ILE A 69 0.21 -11.96 5.13
C ILE A 69 0.66 -13.37 4.74
N SER A 70 0.58 -14.32 5.66
CA SER A 70 0.97 -15.72 5.41
C SER A 70 0.13 -16.35 4.31
N ASP A 71 -1.20 -16.20 4.37
CA ASP A 71 -2.14 -16.77 3.40
C ASP A 71 -1.87 -16.21 1.99
N ARG A 72 -1.74 -14.88 1.84
CA ARG A 72 -1.49 -14.22 0.55
C ARG A 72 -0.10 -14.50 0.02
N THR A 73 0.89 -14.59 0.90
CA THR A 73 2.26 -14.99 0.54
C THR A 73 2.27 -16.40 -0.03
N MET A 74 1.62 -17.34 0.64
CA MET A 74 1.56 -18.73 0.19
C MET A 74 0.80 -18.84 -1.14
N GLN A 75 -0.34 -18.17 -1.26
CA GLN A 75 -1.10 -18.11 -2.51
C GLN A 75 -0.27 -17.54 -3.67
N SER A 76 0.40 -16.41 -3.47
CA SER A 76 1.27 -15.80 -4.48
C SER A 76 2.42 -16.72 -4.88
N SER A 77 3.07 -17.34 -3.90
CA SER A 77 4.19 -18.27 -4.10
C SER A 77 3.78 -19.49 -4.92
N SER A 78 2.63 -20.10 -4.59
CA SER A 78 2.11 -21.26 -5.31
C SER A 78 1.79 -20.92 -6.78
N LEU A 79 1.19 -19.76 -7.04
CA LEU A 79 0.94 -19.29 -8.42
C LEU A 79 2.24 -19.07 -9.20
N SER A 80 3.24 -18.43 -8.58
CA SER A 80 4.55 -18.22 -9.19
C SER A 80 5.30 -19.54 -9.44
N PHE A 81 5.19 -20.52 -8.55
CA PHE A 81 5.77 -21.84 -8.75
C PHE A 81 5.14 -22.56 -9.95
N ALA A 82 3.81 -22.56 -10.06
CA ALA A 82 3.10 -23.22 -11.17
C ALA A 82 3.41 -22.59 -12.54
N THR A 83 3.59 -21.28 -12.58
CA THR A 83 3.88 -20.52 -13.82
C THR A 83 5.37 -20.46 -14.16
N GLY A 84 6.26 -20.80 -13.23
CA GLY A 84 7.71 -20.75 -13.37
C GLY A 84 8.38 -22.03 -13.88
N ILE A 85 7.63 -23.11 -14.12
CA ILE A 85 8.16 -24.37 -14.67
C ILE A 85 8.44 -24.17 -16.19
N PRO A 86 9.68 -24.39 -16.67
CA PRO A 86 9.98 -24.34 -18.10
C PRO A 86 9.09 -25.33 -18.88
N GLY A 87 8.25 -24.82 -19.80
CA GLY A 87 7.31 -25.63 -20.60
C GLY A 87 5.85 -25.17 -20.59
N GLY A 88 5.48 -24.18 -19.78
CA GLY A 88 4.15 -23.55 -19.77
C GLY A 88 3.94 -22.51 -20.87
N LEU A 89 2.68 -22.36 -21.33
CA LEU A 89 2.25 -21.40 -22.36
C LEU A 89 2.51 -19.94 -21.93
N ALA A 90 3.65 -19.36 -22.30
CA ALA A 90 3.91 -17.94 -22.11
C ALA A 90 4.21 -17.25 -23.46
N MET A 91 3.16 -16.96 -24.22
CA MET A 91 3.22 -16.03 -25.36
C MET A 91 2.86 -14.60 -24.94
N ALA A 92 3.58 -13.64 -25.54
CA ALA A 92 3.25 -12.23 -25.81
C ALA A 92 3.59 -11.11 -24.79
N ALA A 93 4.74 -10.48 -25.05
CA ALA A 93 5.01 -9.07 -25.40
C ALA A 93 4.62 -7.86 -24.51
N THR A 94 3.66 -7.90 -23.58
CA THR A 94 3.34 -6.68 -22.78
C THR A 94 2.87 -7.06 -21.38
N ILE A 95 3.74 -6.88 -20.38
CA ILE A 95 3.59 -7.33 -18.97
C ILE A 95 3.28 -8.84 -18.85
N PRO A 96 4.28 -9.70 -18.54
CA PRO A 96 4.00 -11.12 -18.37
C PRO A 96 3.03 -11.34 -17.19
N ALA A 97 2.11 -12.28 -17.36
CA ALA A 97 0.98 -12.52 -16.45
C ALA A 97 1.42 -12.77 -14.99
N ASP A 98 2.63 -13.29 -14.80
CA ASP A 98 3.28 -13.50 -13.49
C ASP A 98 3.35 -12.22 -12.64
N THR A 99 3.60 -11.08 -13.28
CA THR A 99 3.75 -9.78 -12.64
C THR A 99 2.41 -9.11 -12.39
N ALA A 100 1.48 -9.20 -13.33
CA ALA A 100 0.12 -8.73 -13.10
C ALA A 100 -0.52 -9.47 -11.90
N GLN A 101 -0.32 -10.79 -11.81
CA GLN A 101 -0.78 -11.59 -10.67
C GLN A 101 -0.08 -11.21 -9.36
N PHE A 102 1.24 -10.96 -9.38
CA PHE A 102 1.96 -10.49 -8.19
C PHE A 102 1.43 -9.15 -7.69
N PHE A 103 1.22 -8.18 -8.59
CA PHE A 103 0.67 -6.86 -8.23
C PHE A 103 -0.79 -6.94 -7.79
N ALA A 104 -1.61 -7.76 -8.45
CA ALA A 104 -2.97 -8.08 -8.02
C ALA A 104 -2.98 -8.56 -6.56
N MET A 105 -2.07 -9.48 -6.21
CA MET A 105 -1.95 -9.99 -4.86
C MET A 105 -1.45 -8.93 -3.87
N ALA A 106 -0.48 -8.09 -4.26
CA ALA A 106 0.01 -7.00 -3.42
C ALA A 106 -1.09 -5.95 -3.14
N LEU A 107 -1.89 -5.62 -4.16
CA LEU A 107 -3.02 -4.69 -4.03
C LEU A 107 -4.14 -5.27 -3.18
N ARG A 108 -4.43 -6.57 -3.33
CA ARG A 108 -5.36 -7.28 -2.46
C ARG A 108 -4.89 -7.26 -0.99
N LEU A 109 -3.64 -7.62 -0.76
CA LEU A 109 -3.04 -7.62 0.58
C LEU A 109 -3.02 -6.21 1.20
N SER A 110 -2.84 -5.17 0.38
CA SER A 110 -2.89 -3.77 0.82
C SER A 110 -4.26 -3.40 1.38
N GLN A 111 -5.33 -3.75 0.69
CA GLN A 111 -6.71 -3.53 1.16
C GLN A 111 -6.99 -4.30 2.45
N GLU A 112 -6.65 -5.60 2.48
CA GLU A 112 -6.91 -6.45 3.64
C GLU A 112 -6.20 -5.93 4.89
N LEU A 113 -4.94 -5.49 4.77
CA LEU A 113 -4.23 -4.86 5.87
C LEU A 113 -4.82 -3.50 6.24
N GLY A 114 -5.17 -2.67 5.26
CA GLY A 114 -5.86 -1.40 5.50
C GLY A 114 -7.12 -1.57 6.34
N TYR A 115 -7.98 -2.52 5.98
CA TYR A 115 -9.22 -2.80 6.69
C TYR A 115 -8.98 -3.33 8.10
N ILE A 116 -8.00 -4.21 8.31
CA ILE A 116 -7.61 -4.69 9.64
C ILE A 116 -7.23 -3.52 10.55
N TYR A 117 -6.54 -2.51 10.02
CA TYR A 117 -6.07 -1.35 10.76
C TYR A 117 -7.01 -0.13 10.68
N GLY A 118 -8.25 -0.33 10.19
CA GLY A 118 -9.33 0.64 10.33
C GLY A 118 -9.47 1.68 9.23
N TYR A 119 -8.90 1.43 8.04
CA TYR A 119 -9.27 2.21 6.86
C TYR A 119 -10.71 1.90 6.44
N ASP A 120 -11.37 2.94 5.92
CA ASP A 120 -12.68 2.84 5.30
C ASP A 120 -12.61 2.02 4.01
N ASP A 121 -13.78 1.70 3.44
CA ASP A 121 -13.83 0.99 2.17
C ASP A 121 -13.14 1.82 1.08
N PHE A 122 -12.16 1.24 0.38
CA PHE A 122 -11.42 1.94 -0.67
C PHE A 122 -12.24 2.12 -1.96
N TRP A 123 -13.48 1.62 -2.00
CA TRP A 123 -14.27 1.43 -3.22
C TRP A 123 -15.69 2.01 -3.14
N ASP A 124 -15.97 2.95 -2.23
CA ASP A 124 -17.29 3.49 -1.91
C ASP A 124 -18.19 3.75 -3.15
N GLY A 125 -18.97 2.72 -3.53
CA GLY A 125 -19.96 2.76 -4.61
C GLY A 125 -19.45 2.70 -6.07
N GLU A 126 -18.15 2.76 -6.34
CA GLU A 126 -17.65 2.92 -7.72
C GLU A 126 -17.09 1.64 -8.36
N GLU A 127 -17.25 1.54 -9.69
CA GLU A 127 -16.58 0.53 -10.49
C GLU A 127 -15.08 0.78 -10.51
N MET A 128 -14.37 -0.34 -10.56
CA MET A 128 -12.96 -0.42 -10.36
C MET A 128 -12.18 0.04 -11.59
N ASN A 129 -11.60 1.23 -11.51
CA ASN A 129 -10.75 1.81 -12.55
C ASN A 129 -9.55 2.53 -11.93
N ALA A 130 -8.59 2.93 -12.75
CA ALA A 130 -7.38 3.57 -12.25
C ALA A 130 -7.57 4.98 -11.72
N GLU A 131 -8.59 5.69 -12.22
CA GLU A 131 -8.94 7.04 -11.80
C GLU A 131 -9.48 7.02 -10.35
N ASN A 132 -10.04 5.88 -9.93
CA ASN A 132 -10.69 5.66 -8.64
C ASN A 132 -9.86 4.78 -7.68
N VAL A 133 -8.59 4.45 -8.02
CA VAL A 133 -7.70 3.79 -7.06
C VAL A 133 -7.34 4.81 -5.98
N SER A 134 -7.81 4.57 -4.75
CA SER A 134 -7.53 5.43 -3.61
C SER A 134 -6.03 5.72 -3.49
N GLY A 135 -5.68 7.00 -3.28
CA GLY A 135 -4.30 7.43 -3.05
C GLY A 135 -3.63 6.66 -1.90
N ASP A 136 -4.41 6.19 -0.93
CA ASP A 136 -3.94 5.35 0.17
C ASP A 136 -3.40 4.00 -0.32
N LEU A 137 -4.05 3.36 -1.31
CA LEU A 137 -3.57 2.10 -1.87
C LEU A 137 -2.23 2.27 -2.58
N ILE A 138 -2.01 3.40 -3.25
CA ILE A 138 -0.72 3.68 -3.88
C ILE A 138 0.36 3.95 -2.82
N LEU A 139 0.03 4.68 -1.75
CA LEU A 139 0.93 4.84 -0.61
C LEU A 139 1.27 3.49 0.04
N PHE A 140 0.29 2.59 0.18
CA PHE A 140 0.48 1.26 0.74
C PHE A 140 1.44 0.43 -0.12
N LEU A 141 1.26 0.43 -1.44
CA LEU A 141 2.21 -0.18 -2.36
C LEU A 141 3.59 0.45 -2.23
N GLY A 142 3.68 1.78 -2.13
CA GLY A 142 4.94 2.48 -1.86
C GLY A 142 5.65 1.97 -0.60
N VAL A 143 4.92 1.77 0.50
CA VAL A 143 5.45 1.18 1.74
C VAL A 143 5.88 -0.27 1.55
N MET A 144 5.06 -1.08 0.88
CA MET A 144 5.38 -2.48 0.58
C MET A 144 6.71 -2.57 -0.19
N PHE A 145 6.85 -1.80 -1.27
CA PHE A 145 8.08 -1.75 -2.08
C PHE A 145 9.26 -1.10 -1.33
N GLY A 146 8.98 -0.34 -0.27
CA GLY A 146 10.00 0.34 0.54
C GLY A 146 10.49 1.63 -0.10
N VAL A 147 9.59 2.35 -0.76
CA VAL A 147 9.80 3.70 -1.25
C VAL A 147 10.00 4.62 -0.04
N GLY A 148 11.14 5.32 0.00
CA GLY A 148 11.47 6.25 1.08
C GLY A 148 10.40 7.34 1.26
N GLY A 149 10.09 7.67 2.51
CA GLY A 149 9.06 8.66 2.86
C GLY A 149 7.61 8.15 2.81
N ALA A 150 7.32 6.99 2.21
CA ALA A 150 5.95 6.47 2.13
C ALA A 150 5.36 6.16 3.52
N THR A 151 6.12 5.51 4.41
CA THR A 151 5.67 5.24 5.78
C THR A 151 5.43 6.52 6.58
N ALA A 152 6.33 7.50 6.48
CA ALA A 152 6.17 8.80 7.10
C ALA A 152 4.94 9.55 6.56
N THR A 153 4.64 9.40 5.27
CA THR A 153 3.44 9.94 4.63
C THR A 153 2.17 9.37 5.24
N ILE A 154 2.08 8.04 5.39
CA ILE A 154 0.91 7.40 6.01
C ILE A 154 0.74 7.91 7.46
N LYS A 155 1.83 7.99 8.23
CA LYS A 155 1.80 8.48 9.63
C LYS A 155 1.34 9.94 9.76
N ALA A 156 1.81 10.80 8.87
CA ALA A 156 1.40 12.20 8.89
C ALA A 156 -0.06 12.37 8.44
N LEU A 157 -0.51 11.58 7.45
CA LEU A 157 -1.88 11.65 6.98
C LEU A 157 -2.88 11.02 7.93
N SER A 158 -2.49 10.04 8.75
CA SER A 158 -3.39 9.43 9.74
C SER A 158 -3.63 10.34 10.95
N SER A 159 -2.63 11.13 11.34
CA SER A 159 -2.70 12.03 12.49
C SER A 159 -3.65 13.22 12.28
N GLN A 160 -4.58 13.45 13.20
CA GLN A 160 -5.47 14.61 13.15
C GLN A 160 -4.72 15.95 13.26
N LEU A 161 -3.63 15.98 14.04
CA LEU A 161 -2.78 17.17 14.19
C LEU A 161 -2.05 17.49 12.88
N ALA A 162 -1.42 16.49 12.27
CA ALA A 162 -0.75 16.68 10.99
C ALA A 162 -1.74 16.90 9.83
N LYS A 163 -2.96 16.31 9.86
CA LYS A 163 -4.03 16.64 8.90
C LYS A 163 -4.36 18.14 8.90
N GLN A 164 -4.39 18.79 10.06
CA GLN A 164 -4.66 20.24 10.14
C GLN A 164 -3.54 21.06 9.48
N ALA A 165 -2.28 20.68 9.69
CA ALA A 165 -1.13 21.28 9.03
C ALA A 165 -1.17 21.08 7.51
N LEU A 166 -1.38 19.84 7.07
CA LEU A 166 -1.40 19.46 5.66
C LEU A 166 -2.58 20.11 4.91
N LYS A 167 -3.70 20.39 5.58
CA LYS A 167 -4.82 21.16 5.00
C LYS A 167 -4.46 22.61 4.67
N LYS A 168 -3.44 23.19 5.32
CA LYS A 168 -2.92 24.53 4.96
C LYS A 168 -2.11 24.49 3.66
N ILE A 169 -1.70 23.30 3.20
CA ILE A 169 -1.00 23.10 1.93
C ILE A 169 -2.05 22.94 0.81
N PRO A 170 -1.94 23.67 -0.31
CA PRO A 170 -2.83 23.47 -1.45
C PRO A 170 -2.80 22.00 -1.91
N ASN A 171 -3.98 21.38 -2.09
CA ASN A 171 -4.08 19.97 -2.51
C ASN A 171 -3.24 19.63 -3.74
N LYS A 172 -3.15 20.55 -4.71
CA LYS A 172 -2.33 20.40 -5.92
C LYS A 172 -0.83 20.32 -5.61
N ALA A 173 -0.35 21.08 -4.63
CA ALA A 173 1.03 21.01 -4.17
C ALA A 173 1.26 19.66 -3.48
N LEU A 174 0.43 19.32 -2.48
CA LEU A 174 0.51 18.04 -1.76
C LEU A 174 0.57 16.83 -2.69
N MET A 175 -0.31 16.79 -3.70
CA MET A 175 -0.31 15.72 -4.71
C MET A 175 0.98 15.67 -5.54
N LYS A 176 1.46 16.82 -6.02
CA LYS A 176 2.65 16.88 -6.87
C LYS A 176 3.93 16.45 -6.14
N THR A 177 4.00 16.71 -4.85
CA THR A 177 5.27 16.69 -4.15
C THR A 177 5.35 15.61 -3.08
N VAL A 178 4.24 15.20 -2.45
CA VAL A 178 4.22 14.06 -1.52
C VAL A 178 3.82 12.78 -2.27
N TYR A 179 2.67 12.80 -2.93
CA TYR A 179 2.09 11.58 -3.52
C TYR A 179 2.78 11.19 -4.83
N TYR A 180 2.98 12.14 -5.77
CA TYR A 180 3.49 11.83 -7.10
C TYR A 180 4.86 11.15 -7.12
N PRO A 181 5.86 11.53 -6.29
CA PRO A 181 7.13 10.81 -6.25
C PRO A 181 7.00 9.35 -5.76
N ILE A 182 6.08 9.09 -4.82
CA ILE A 182 5.82 7.74 -4.31
C ILE A 182 5.11 6.92 -5.38
N ILE A 183 4.08 7.50 -6.01
CA ILE A 183 3.36 6.93 -7.15
C ILE A 183 4.37 6.58 -8.25
N LYS A 184 5.22 7.54 -8.67
CA LYS A 184 6.21 7.36 -9.71
C LYS A 184 7.20 6.24 -9.39
N LYS A 185 7.79 6.21 -8.19
CA LYS A 185 8.73 5.15 -7.80
C LYS A 185 8.05 3.78 -7.71
N THR A 186 6.82 3.73 -7.22
CA THR A 186 5.99 2.51 -7.20
C THR A 186 5.72 2.02 -8.62
N LEU A 187 5.44 2.95 -9.54
CA LEU A 187 5.29 2.66 -10.97
C LEU A 187 6.59 2.28 -11.66
N GLU A 188 7.75 2.76 -11.21
CA GLU A 188 9.03 2.29 -11.71
C GLU A 188 9.19 0.80 -11.35
N PHE A 189 8.86 0.37 -10.13
CA PHE A 189 8.83 -1.06 -9.78
C PHE A 189 7.89 -1.88 -10.67
N ILE A 190 6.77 -1.30 -11.09
CA ILE A 190 5.81 -1.89 -12.03
C ILE A 190 6.36 -1.89 -13.48
N GLY A 191 6.93 -0.77 -13.91
CA GLY A 191 7.26 -0.38 -15.29
C GLY A 191 8.70 -0.67 -15.71
N LEU A 192 9.56 -1.14 -14.81
CA LEU A 192 10.85 -1.77 -15.15
C LEU A 192 10.70 -2.99 -16.10
N LYS A 193 9.47 -3.42 -16.40
CA LYS A 193 9.15 -4.38 -17.47
C LYS A 193 8.88 -3.78 -18.87
N VAL A 194 8.83 -2.46 -19.05
CA VAL A 194 8.57 -1.85 -20.37
C VAL A 194 9.86 -1.41 -21.09
N SER A 195 10.92 -1.07 -20.35
CA SER A 195 12.23 -0.72 -20.92
C SER A 195 13.17 -1.94 -20.88
N LYS A 196 13.47 -2.52 -22.03
CA LYS A 196 14.52 -3.55 -22.19
C LYS A 196 15.93 -3.07 -21.76
N ASN A 197 16.10 -1.79 -21.47
CA ASN A 197 17.41 -1.15 -21.24
C ASN A 197 17.74 -0.86 -19.76
N SER A 198 16.83 -1.09 -18.81
CA SER A 198 17.14 -0.84 -17.38
C SER A 198 17.97 -1.96 -16.71
N PHE A 199 18.37 -2.99 -17.45
CA PHE A 199 19.17 -4.10 -16.93
C PHE A 199 20.67 -3.74 -16.75
N ALA A 200 21.16 -2.66 -17.38
CA ALA A 200 22.59 -2.45 -17.54
C ALA A 200 23.27 -1.53 -16.51
N LYS A 201 22.56 -0.94 -15.53
CA LYS A 201 23.21 -0.05 -14.55
C LYS A 201 22.75 -0.36 -13.13
N GLY A 202 23.65 -1.01 -12.40
CA GLY A 202 23.50 -1.25 -10.97
C GLY A 202 23.29 0.06 -10.20
N VAL A 203 22.29 0.05 -9.33
CA VAL A 203 22.27 0.49 -7.92
C VAL A 203 20.83 0.27 -7.45
N SER A 204 20.63 -0.45 -6.34
CA SER A 204 19.88 0.05 -5.17
C SER A 204 19.33 -1.09 -4.30
N LYS A 205 19.30 -0.84 -2.99
CA LYS A 205 18.83 -1.74 -1.92
C LYS A 205 17.30 -1.89 -1.88
N ALA A 206 16.64 -1.96 -3.03
CA ALA A 206 15.23 -2.31 -3.12
C ALA A 206 15.08 -3.72 -3.67
N ILE A 207 14.06 -4.43 -3.21
CA ILE A 207 13.86 -5.87 -3.40
C ILE A 207 14.07 -6.25 -4.88
N PRO A 208 14.97 -7.21 -5.20
CA PRO A 208 15.26 -7.61 -6.56
C PRO A 208 14.08 -8.42 -7.11
N LEU A 209 13.06 -7.73 -7.62
CA LEU A 209 12.10 -8.32 -8.56
C LEU A 209 12.80 -8.38 -9.93
N VAL A 210 13.87 -9.17 -10.00
CA VAL A 210 14.65 -9.38 -11.22
C VAL A 210 13.78 -10.17 -12.20
N GLY A 211 13.73 -9.70 -13.44
CA GLY A 211 12.99 -10.31 -14.53
C GLY A 211 13.48 -11.73 -14.86
N GLY A 212 12.53 -12.58 -15.24
CA GLY A 212 12.76 -13.98 -15.60
C GLY A 212 12.51 -14.90 -14.40
N ILE A 213 11.49 -15.77 -14.53
CA ILE A 213 11.09 -16.82 -13.57
C ILE A 213 11.17 -16.35 -12.10
N VAL A 214 10.09 -15.74 -11.61
CA VAL A 214 9.95 -15.58 -10.16
C VAL A 214 9.64 -16.95 -9.59
N SER A 215 10.64 -17.61 -8.99
CA SER A 215 10.40 -18.87 -8.29
C SER A 215 9.47 -18.61 -7.09
N GLY A 216 8.65 -19.60 -6.73
CA GLY A 216 7.77 -19.48 -5.56
C GLY A 216 8.50 -19.02 -4.30
N GLY A 217 9.74 -19.46 -4.08
CA GLY A 217 10.58 -19.01 -2.97
C GLY A 217 10.90 -17.51 -2.96
N LEU A 218 11.20 -16.92 -4.13
CA LEU A 218 11.45 -15.48 -4.23
C LEU A 218 10.17 -14.67 -4.04
N THR A 219 9.05 -15.15 -4.60
CA THR A 219 7.71 -14.56 -4.37
C THR A 219 7.36 -14.59 -2.89
N TYR A 220 7.59 -15.73 -2.23
CA TYR A 220 7.32 -15.91 -0.80
C TYR A 220 8.10 -14.89 0.04
N ALA A 221 9.42 -14.80 -0.17
CA ALA A 221 10.26 -13.86 0.56
C ALA A 221 9.85 -12.40 0.32
N SER A 222 9.56 -12.05 -0.93
CA SER A 222 9.19 -10.68 -1.32
C SER A 222 7.84 -10.28 -0.73
N MET A 223 6.80 -11.09 -0.92
CA MET A 223 5.45 -10.80 -0.41
C MET A 223 5.43 -10.78 1.12
N THR A 224 6.15 -11.68 1.79
CA THR A 224 6.31 -11.66 3.26
C THR A 224 6.89 -10.33 3.73
N LYS A 225 7.97 -9.88 3.10
CA LYS A 225 8.66 -8.63 3.48
C LYS A 225 7.78 -7.41 3.22
N MET A 226 7.11 -7.37 2.07
CA MET A 226 6.18 -6.32 1.69
C MET A 226 5.00 -6.21 2.66
N GLY A 227 4.33 -7.33 2.94
CA GLY A 227 3.22 -7.39 3.88
C GLY A 227 3.62 -6.96 5.29
N LYS A 228 4.77 -7.43 5.79
CA LYS A 228 5.30 -7.04 7.11
C LYS A 228 5.61 -5.54 7.21
N ARG A 229 6.15 -4.93 6.14
CA ARG A 229 6.41 -3.48 6.11
C ARG A 229 5.11 -2.70 6.23
N LEU A 230 4.10 -3.07 5.44
CA LEU A 230 2.82 -2.38 5.47
C LEU A 230 2.10 -2.56 6.80
N ALA A 231 2.00 -3.80 7.30
CA ALA A 231 1.38 -4.06 8.59
C ALA A 231 2.05 -3.28 9.73
N LYS A 232 3.39 -3.25 9.77
CA LYS A 232 4.12 -2.45 10.75
C LYS A 232 3.81 -0.96 10.63
N ALA A 233 3.80 -0.42 9.41
CA ALA A 233 3.50 0.99 9.17
C ALA A 233 2.07 1.35 9.62
N LEU A 234 1.10 0.46 9.40
CA LEU A 234 -0.29 0.65 9.82
C LEU A 234 -0.49 0.47 11.33
N GLU A 235 0.17 -0.51 11.93
CA GLU A 235 0.16 -0.76 13.36
C GLU A 235 0.71 0.43 14.16
N GLU A 236 1.78 1.05 13.67
CA GLU A 236 2.40 2.23 14.27
C GLU A 236 1.49 3.47 14.20
N ASN A 237 0.44 3.46 13.37
CA ASN A 237 -0.52 4.57 13.26
C ASN A 237 -1.60 4.60 14.34
N ILE A 238 -1.88 3.46 14.99
CA ILE A 238 -2.98 3.36 15.97
C ILE A 238 -2.71 4.27 17.19
N ASP A 239 -1.44 4.38 17.61
CA ASP A 239 -1.04 5.04 18.86
C ASP A 239 0.08 6.07 18.63
N LEU A 240 -0.05 6.92 17.60
CA LEU A 240 1.00 7.90 17.26
C LEU A 240 1.18 8.93 18.38
N THR A 241 2.40 8.97 18.93
CA THR A 241 2.77 10.05 19.87
C THR A 241 3.02 11.36 19.12
N PRO A 242 2.85 12.53 19.77
CA PRO A 242 3.17 13.83 19.16
C PRO A 242 4.60 13.90 18.61
N GLU A 243 5.56 13.28 19.30
CA GLU A 243 6.96 13.21 18.86
C GLU A 243 7.13 12.36 17.58
N GLN A 244 6.46 11.21 17.51
CA GLN A 244 6.48 10.37 16.30
C GLN A 244 5.82 11.08 15.11
N ILE A 245 4.80 11.90 15.37
CA ILE A 245 4.17 12.75 14.35
C ILE A 245 5.16 13.80 13.86
N ARG A 246 5.87 14.49 14.77
CA ARG A 246 6.90 15.48 14.42
C ARG A 246 7.99 14.86 13.57
N GLN A 247 8.54 13.72 13.99
CA GLN A 247 9.58 13.00 13.23
C GLN A 247 9.10 12.57 11.84
N SER A 248 7.85 12.11 11.73
CA SER A 248 7.27 11.75 10.43
C SER A 248 7.13 12.98 9.52
N PHE A 249 6.78 14.13 10.08
CA PHE A 249 6.69 15.38 9.34
C PHE A 249 8.08 15.92 8.91
N GLU A 250 9.09 15.80 9.78
CA GLU A 250 10.47 16.15 9.44
C GLU A 250 11.05 15.23 8.36
N GLU A 251 10.77 13.93 8.42
CA GLU A 251 11.15 12.98 7.38
C GLU A 251 10.46 13.31 6.05
N LEU A 252 9.16 13.66 6.08
CA LEU A 252 8.44 14.14 4.91
C LEU A 252 9.06 15.41 4.31
N ARG A 253 9.41 16.39 5.16
CA ARG A 253 10.07 17.63 4.73
C ARG A 253 11.45 17.37 4.14
N LYS A 254 12.25 16.52 4.78
CA LYS A 254 13.58 16.13 4.30
C LYS A 254 13.52 15.44 2.93
N ASN A 255 12.55 14.54 2.77
CA ASN A 255 12.35 13.84 1.51
C ASN A 255 11.75 14.75 0.42
N ASN A 256 11.13 15.87 0.81
CA ASN A 256 10.46 16.77 -0.09
C ASN A 256 10.59 18.25 0.36
N PRO A 257 11.76 18.87 0.16
CA PRO A 257 12.09 20.18 0.73
C PRO A 257 11.27 21.35 0.15
N GLU A 258 10.60 21.17 -1.00
CA GLU A 258 9.86 22.23 -1.70
C GLU A 258 8.37 22.34 -1.31
N ILE A 259 7.90 21.61 -0.29
CA ILE A 259 6.46 21.52 0.05
C ILE A 259 6.09 22.23 1.34
N ILE A 260 7.00 22.24 2.31
CA ILE A 260 6.64 22.53 3.70
C ILE A 260 7.36 23.81 4.14
N ASP A 261 6.70 24.94 3.89
CA ASP A 261 7.07 26.24 4.46
C ASP A 261 6.51 26.44 5.88
N VAL A 262 5.63 25.54 6.36
CA VAL A 262 5.01 25.62 7.69
C VAL A 262 5.87 24.90 8.72
N GLU A 263 6.37 25.62 9.72
CA GLU A 263 7.09 25.02 10.85
C GLU A 263 6.10 24.25 11.75
N PHE A 264 6.44 23.00 12.09
CA PHE A 264 5.63 22.14 12.96
C PHE A 264 5.32 22.79 14.32
N GLU A 265 6.19 23.68 14.81
CA GLU A 265 5.99 24.43 16.05
C GLU A 265 4.87 25.47 15.99
N GLU A 266 4.55 26.03 14.82
CA GLU A 266 3.43 26.96 14.66
C GLU A 266 2.07 26.25 14.78
N ILE A 267 1.99 24.99 14.35
CA ILE A 267 0.78 24.15 14.41
C ILE A 267 0.50 23.67 15.85
N MET A 268 1.54 23.40 16.63
CA MET A 268 1.40 22.98 18.03
C MET A 268 1.04 24.14 18.98
N LYS A 269 1.34 25.38 18.59
CA LYS A 269 1.03 26.60 19.37
C LYS A 269 -0.41 27.08 19.25
N GLU A 270 -1.15 26.71 18.19
CA GLU A 270 -2.57 27.05 18.01
C GLU A 270 -3.54 26.27 18.95
N LYS A 271 -3.02 25.47 19.89
CA LYS A 271 -3.84 24.71 20.87
C LYS A 271 -3.28 24.75 22.30
N VAL A 272 -2.89 25.93 22.76
CA VAL A 272 -2.94 26.27 24.20
C VAL A 272 -4.04 27.30 24.41
#